data_AF-A0A7V9ZU93-F1
#
_entry.id   AF-A0A7V9ZU93-F1
#
_cell.length_a   1.000
_cell.length_b   1.000
_cell.length_c   1.000
_cell.angle_alpha   90.00
_cell.angle_beta   90.00
_cell.angle_gamma   90.00
#
_symmetry.space_group_name_H-M   'P 1'
#
loop_
_entity.id
_entity.type
_entity.pdbx_description
1 polymer ?
#
loop_
_entity_poly.entity_id
_entity_poly.type
_entity_poly.pdbx_seq_one_letter_code
_entity_poly.pdbx_strand_id
1 'polypeptide(L)'
;MDSRNSRLLRRALSAFLIILPLVFSALAQEDSDPNSPTPILLSLDNSTRALANELNSARRDKRLSKAQNRAFSPGSKIVIYATNLELMKDEGANALRLYVKDRLGREYRFPVVEMSPMRGQEWIYAVTVELRDEIGFWEPPTANGDVLIRLTWRGLSSNQVRLGLGTIGGGIKDEEGAVPTPLKNFSVQPAENAAAVPSVGYRWSGDRMRFLEQATFGPTPALDSRIRRLGLRTWLAEQFDAPYPSANNPYPIIPLKSSDPQNTTYGCGPNDSVTYRACIREYYSQYPLQNWFFKEAFYGDAQLRHRVAWTLSQIWVTSGVDVQQSSHMIEYHKILSKHAFGNYRNLMKDMTLNPAMGDYLDMARSTRTNPNENYPREILQLFTIGLFMLNQDGTVQLDTNNVPLPSYDQTTVNNFTKVLTGWGFCENTTLCPNRTLGTVNFKDPLLLNQNNHDVTAKTLLSYPNAQNTNIAAGLNGSTELDLALNNIFNHPNVAPFVSKRLIQHLVTSDPTPAYVGRVAAVFNDNGSGIRGDMKAVVKAILLDAEARGDAKTDPNYG
;
A
#
# COMPACT_ATOMS: atom_id res chain seq x y z
N MET A 1 57.72 38.47 29.97
CA MET A 1 58.25 39.17 28.79
C MET A 1 57.09 39.33 27.82
N ASP A 2 56.21 40.28 28.12
CA ASP A 2 56.14 41.65 27.55
C ASP A 2 55.51 41.63 26.14
N SER A 3 54.19 41.84 26.01
CA SER A 3 53.45 43.13 25.92
C SER A 3 53.57 43.76 24.51
N ARG A 4 52.50 44.08 23.77
CA ARG A 4 51.50 45.16 23.95
C ARG A 4 50.54 45.13 22.73
N ASN A 5 49.22 45.16 22.86
CA ASN A 5 48.31 46.33 22.74
C ASN A 5 47.05 45.78 22.01
N SER A 6 45.79 46.15 22.20
CA SER A 6 45.06 46.99 23.14
C SER A 6 43.57 46.96 22.70
N ARG A 7 42.61 46.79 23.65
CA ARG A 7 41.24 47.37 23.65
C ARG A 7 40.25 46.89 22.54
N LEU A 8 38.92 46.85 22.68
CA LEU A 8 37.90 46.79 23.75
C LEU A 8 36.54 46.77 22.98
N LEU A 9 35.50 46.14 23.56
CA LEU A 9 34.06 46.29 23.30
C LEU A 9 33.33 45.60 22.10
N ARG A 10 32.57 44.55 22.48
CA ARG A 10 31.09 44.39 22.47
C ARG A 10 30.25 44.59 21.16
N ARG A 11 29.64 43.46 20.75
CA ARG A 11 28.22 43.20 20.35
C ARG A 11 27.55 44.08 19.28
N ALA A 12 27.16 43.46 18.16
CA ALA A 12 25.79 43.44 17.63
C ALA A 12 25.62 42.36 16.54
N LEU A 13 24.41 41.80 16.47
CA LEU A 13 23.96 40.72 15.58
C LEU A 13 24.13 41.04 14.09
N SER A 14 24.32 40.02 13.25
CA SER A 14 23.30 39.56 12.27
C SER A 14 23.82 38.43 11.39
N ALA A 15 22.90 37.53 11.07
CA ALA A 15 23.05 36.29 10.35
C ALA A 15 23.79 36.39 9.01
N PHE A 16 24.60 35.37 8.69
CA PHE A 16 24.73 34.91 7.31
C PHE A 16 24.81 33.38 7.28
N LEU A 17 23.76 32.79 6.70
CA LEU A 17 23.62 31.38 6.37
C LEU A 17 24.78 30.93 5.48
N ILE A 18 25.44 29.84 5.85
CA ILE A 18 26.17 29.00 4.92
C ILE A 18 25.18 27.95 4.41
N ILE A 19 24.62 28.20 3.23
CA ILE A 19 23.85 27.19 2.48
C ILE A 19 24.87 26.32 1.74
N LEU A 20 25.08 25.11 2.24
CA LEU A 20 25.64 24.01 1.45
C LEU A 20 24.53 23.48 0.52
N PRO A 21 24.73 23.34 -0.80
CA PRO A 21 23.74 22.68 -1.62
C PRO A 21 23.82 21.17 -1.39
N LEU A 22 22.83 20.66 -0.65
CA LEU A 22 22.37 19.27 -0.72
C LEU A 22 21.95 18.99 -2.16
N VAL A 23 22.85 18.40 -2.95
CA VAL A 23 22.48 17.73 -4.20
C VAL A 23 21.85 16.40 -3.82
N PHE A 24 20.53 16.44 -3.56
CA PHE A 24 19.69 15.26 -3.70
C PHE A 24 19.64 14.92 -5.18
N SER A 25 20.52 14.03 -5.63
CA SER A 25 20.31 13.31 -6.86
C SER A 25 19.08 12.42 -6.63
N ALA A 26 17.93 12.88 -7.13
CA ALA A 26 16.80 12.01 -7.39
C ALA A 26 17.26 10.98 -8.43
N LEU A 27 17.78 9.85 -7.95
CA LEU A 27 17.86 8.65 -8.77
C LEU A 27 16.40 8.23 -8.99
N ALA A 28 15.84 8.70 -10.10
CA ALA A 28 14.80 7.94 -10.77
C ALA A 28 15.38 6.54 -10.92
N GLN A 29 14.77 5.57 -10.26
CA GLN A 29 15.15 4.17 -10.36
C GLN A 29 14.97 3.77 -11.82
N GLU A 30 16.06 3.80 -12.59
CA GLU A 30 16.17 3.19 -13.89
C GLU A 30 15.82 1.71 -13.70
N ASP A 31 14.74 1.28 -14.35
CA ASP A 31 14.11 -0.02 -14.16
C ASP A 31 14.90 -1.09 -14.92
N SER A 32 15.30 -2.16 -14.22
CA SER A 32 16.09 -3.25 -14.77
C SER A 32 15.22 -4.50 -15.02
N ASP A 33 14.25 -4.44 -15.95
CA ASP A 33 13.55 -5.66 -16.45
C ASP A 33 13.19 -5.55 -17.97
N PRO A 34 13.68 -6.44 -18.86
CA PRO A 34 13.87 -6.18 -20.30
C PRO A 34 12.86 -6.87 -21.26
N ASN A 35 11.78 -7.50 -20.79
CA ASN A 35 10.98 -8.45 -21.62
C ASN A 35 9.50 -8.10 -21.85
N SER A 36 9.16 -6.82 -21.91
CA SER A 36 8.08 -6.34 -22.79
C SER A 36 8.66 -5.21 -23.61
N PRO A 37 8.50 -5.24 -24.95
CA PRO A 37 9.09 -4.22 -25.78
C PRO A 37 8.57 -2.85 -25.34
N THR A 38 9.45 -2.02 -24.76
CA THR A 38 9.11 -0.64 -24.43
C THR A 38 8.69 0.03 -25.73
N PRO A 39 7.48 0.62 -25.83
CA PRO A 39 7.04 1.23 -27.07
C PRO A 39 8.08 2.26 -27.51
N ILE A 40 8.39 2.32 -28.80
CA ILE A 40 9.33 3.32 -29.32
C ILE A 40 8.57 4.27 -30.22
N LEU A 41 8.53 5.55 -29.83
CA LEU A 41 8.08 6.63 -30.70
C LEU A 41 9.18 6.92 -31.73
N LEU A 42 8.80 6.89 -33.00
CA LEU A 42 9.72 7.18 -34.09
C LEU A 42 9.95 8.69 -34.22
N SER A 43 11.19 9.07 -34.51
CA SER A 43 11.61 10.45 -34.72
C SER A 43 12.13 10.71 -36.14
N LEU A 44 12.43 11.97 -36.46
CA LEU A 44 13.16 12.32 -37.68
C LEU A 44 14.62 11.84 -37.63
N ASP A 45 15.21 11.58 -38.79
CA ASP A 45 16.58 11.06 -38.95
C ASP A 45 17.67 11.73 -38.11
N ASN A 46 17.61 13.06 -38.01
CA ASN A 46 18.64 13.87 -37.35
C ASN A 46 18.06 14.71 -36.20
N SER A 47 16.92 14.30 -35.62
CA SER A 47 16.26 15.05 -34.55
C SER A 47 15.40 14.15 -33.66
N THR A 48 15.34 14.44 -32.36
CA THR A 48 14.40 13.83 -31.40
C THR A 48 12.95 14.27 -31.65
N ARG A 49 12.66 15.03 -32.71
CA ARG A 49 11.30 15.42 -33.09
C ARG A 49 10.52 14.23 -33.61
N ALA A 50 9.31 14.06 -33.11
CA ALA A 50 8.36 13.03 -33.51
C ALA A 50 8.18 13.00 -35.03
N LEU A 51 8.22 11.79 -35.58
CA LEU A 51 7.73 11.52 -36.91
C LEU A 51 6.21 11.66 -36.88
N ALA A 52 5.68 12.77 -37.41
CA ALA A 52 4.25 13.10 -37.32
C ALA A 52 3.71 13.74 -38.60
N ASN A 53 2.43 13.51 -38.90
CA ASN A 53 1.70 14.08 -40.05
C ASN A 53 0.29 14.53 -39.62
N GLU A 54 -0.32 15.51 -40.29
CA GLU A 54 -1.77 15.76 -40.10
C GLU A 54 -2.59 14.66 -40.78
N LEU A 55 -3.75 14.35 -40.18
CA LEU A 55 -4.71 13.43 -40.76
C LEU A 55 -5.44 14.11 -41.93
N ASN A 56 -4.94 13.96 -43.16
CA ASN A 56 -5.59 14.47 -44.36
C ASN A 56 -6.66 13.50 -44.89
N SER A 57 -7.92 13.93 -44.93
CA SER A 57 -9.09 13.15 -45.40
C SER A 57 -8.97 12.61 -46.85
N ALA A 58 -8.04 13.13 -47.65
CA ALA A 58 -7.89 12.81 -49.07
C ALA A 58 -6.86 11.70 -49.41
N ARG A 59 -6.07 11.22 -48.44
CA ARG A 59 -5.14 10.10 -48.65
C ARG A 59 -5.11 9.18 -47.43
N ARG A 60 -5.94 8.13 -47.46
CA ARG A 60 -5.74 6.90 -46.65
C ARG A 60 -4.55 6.08 -47.15
N ASP A 61 -3.51 6.74 -47.66
CA ASP A 61 -2.30 6.06 -48.12
C ASP A 61 -1.52 5.63 -46.89
N LYS A 62 -1.59 4.34 -46.58
CA LYS A 62 -0.80 3.63 -45.58
C LYS A 62 0.69 3.53 -45.99
N ARG A 63 1.26 4.59 -46.55
CA ARG A 63 2.68 4.73 -46.90
C ARG A 63 3.24 5.89 -46.09
N LEU A 64 4.46 5.76 -45.55
CA LEU A 64 5.15 6.88 -44.91
C LEU A 64 5.22 8.06 -45.88
N SER A 65 4.44 9.11 -45.62
CA SER A 65 4.63 10.38 -46.31
C SER A 65 5.92 11.03 -45.82
N LYS A 66 6.55 11.84 -46.68
CA LYS A 66 7.73 12.65 -46.36
C LYS A 66 7.44 13.45 -45.08
N ALA A 67 8.03 13.02 -43.97
CA ALA A 67 7.86 13.62 -42.66
C ALA A 67 8.12 15.13 -42.70
N GLN A 68 7.22 15.95 -42.15
CA GLN A 68 7.38 17.39 -42.13
C GLN A 68 7.86 17.87 -40.76
N ASN A 69 9.01 18.54 -40.72
CA ASN A 69 9.46 19.29 -39.55
C ASN A 69 8.60 20.56 -39.42
N ARG A 70 7.41 20.44 -38.82
CA ARG A 70 6.46 21.55 -38.64
C ARG A 70 5.75 21.49 -37.28
N ALA A 71 5.12 22.59 -36.90
CA ALA A 71 4.21 22.65 -35.76
C ALA A 71 2.79 22.26 -36.18
N PHE A 72 2.00 21.78 -35.20
CA PHE A 72 0.62 21.38 -35.38
C PHE A 72 -0.32 22.27 -34.55
N SER A 73 -1.50 22.54 -35.09
CA SER A 73 -2.50 23.36 -34.39
C SER A 73 -3.15 22.57 -33.25
N PRO A 74 -3.40 23.18 -32.07
CA PRO A 74 -4.26 22.58 -31.06
C PRO A 74 -5.62 22.17 -31.62
N GLY A 75 -6.16 21.06 -31.14
CA GLY A 75 -7.41 20.47 -31.62
C GLY A 75 -7.32 19.74 -32.96
N SER A 76 -6.18 19.79 -33.67
CA SER A 76 -5.98 19.00 -34.88
C SER A 76 -5.78 17.51 -34.56
N LYS A 77 -6.11 16.65 -35.52
CA LYS A 77 -5.77 15.21 -35.47
C LYS A 77 -4.48 14.97 -36.23
N ILE A 78 -3.51 14.36 -35.56
CA ILE A 78 -2.23 14.00 -36.13
C ILE A 78 -2.02 12.50 -36.06
N VAL A 79 -1.16 11.98 -36.92
CA VAL A 79 -0.68 10.60 -36.89
C VAL A 79 0.78 10.62 -36.46
N ILE A 80 1.08 9.94 -35.37
CA ILE A 80 2.45 9.63 -34.93
C ILE A 80 2.73 8.14 -35.15
N TYR A 81 3.99 7.74 -35.19
CA TYR A 81 4.36 6.35 -35.46
C TYR A 81 5.08 5.73 -34.29
N ALA A 82 4.65 4.52 -33.92
CA ALA A 82 5.25 3.75 -32.84
C ALA A 82 5.60 2.34 -33.33
N THR A 83 6.70 1.78 -32.82
CA THR A 83 7.08 0.38 -33.00
C THR A 83 7.29 -0.27 -31.63
N ASN A 84 7.72 -1.54 -31.63
CA ASN A 84 7.92 -2.31 -30.41
C ASN A 84 6.60 -2.49 -29.64
N LEU A 85 5.53 -2.81 -30.38
CA LEU A 85 4.17 -3.04 -29.87
C LEU A 85 3.70 -4.42 -30.33
N GLU A 86 3.22 -5.24 -29.40
CA GLU A 86 2.69 -6.58 -29.68
C GLU A 86 1.24 -6.68 -29.20
N LEU A 87 0.30 -6.35 -30.10
CA LEU A 87 -1.12 -6.25 -29.77
C LEU A 87 -1.79 -7.63 -29.71
N MET A 88 -2.66 -7.82 -28.72
CA MET A 88 -3.59 -8.95 -28.69
C MET A 88 -4.74 -8.78 -29.67
N LYS A 89 -5.42 -9.88 -29.98
CA LYS A 89 -6.71 -9.84 -30.68
C LYS A 89 -7.66 -8.90 -29.90
N ASP A 90 -8.20 -7.90 -30.60
CA ASP A 90 -9.09 -6.85 -30.09
C ASP A 90 -8.43 -5.73 -29.24
N GLU A 91 -7.09 -5.69 -29.14
CA GLU A 91 -6.35 -4.56 -28.57
C GLU A 91 -6.09 -3.48 -29.63
N GLY A 92 -6.36 -2.20 -29.31
CA GLY A 92 -6.23 -1.10 -30.26
C GLY A 92 -5.97 0.25 -29.58
N ALA A 93 -6.50 1.32 -30.16
CA ALA A 93 -6.28 2.70 -29.70
C ALA A 93 -6.55 2.93 -28.20
N ASN A 94 -7.54 2.23 -27.64
CA ASN A 94 -7.92 2.28 -26.23
C ASN A 94 -6.86 1.77 -25.25
N ALA A 95 -5.87 0.99 -25.71
CA ALA A 95 -4.78 0.48 -24.89
C ALA A 95 -3.64 1.49 -24.70
N LEU A 96 -3.64 2.57 -25.48
CA LEU A 96 -2.57 3.57 -25.54
C LEU A 96 -2.98 4.88 -24.87
N ARG A 97 -2.01 5.56 -24.26
CA ARG A 97 -2.21 6.91 -23.73
C ARG A 97 -1.02 7.78 -24.13
N LEU A 98 -1.27 8.95 -24.72
CA LEU A 98 -0.21 9.92 -24.99
C LEU A 98 -0.16 10.97 -23.88
N TYR A 99 0.99 11.06 -23.21
CA TYR A 99 1.27 12.12 -22.25
C TYR A 99 2.12 13.18 -22.91
N VAL A 100 1.83 14.43 -22.56
CA VAL A 100 2.47 15.62 -23.14
C VAL A 100 2.97 16.51 -22.01
N LYS A 101 4.25 16.90 -22.04
CA LYS A 101 4.86 17.78 -21.06
C LYS A 101 5.27 19.09 -21.71
N ASP A 102 4.85 20.21 -21.13
CA ASP A 102 5.25 21.54 -21.60
C ASP A 102 6.55 22.05 -20.94
N ARG A 103 7.00 23.23 -21.36
CA ARG A 103 8.21 23.88 -20.81
C ARG A 103 8.13 24.24 -19.32
N LEU A 104 6.93 24.34 -18.76
CA LEU A 104 6.70 24.62 -17.34
C LEU A 104 6.64 23.32 -16.51
N GLY A 105 6.79 22.16 -17.17
CA GLY A 105 6.72 20.85 -16.53
C GLY A 105 5.28 20.37 -16.29
N ARG A 106 4.27 21.04 -16.84
CA ARG A 106 2.87 20.61 -16.74
C ARG A 106 2.64 19.43 -17.67
N GLU A 107 1.95 18.41 -17.17
CA GLU A 107 1.59 17.22 -17.94
C GLU A 107 0.11 17.25 -18.37
N TYR A 108 -0.13 16.91 -19.64
CA TYR A 108 -1.43 16.80 -20.29
C TYR A 108 -1.63 15.40 -20.87
N ARG A 109 -2.87 15.02 -21.14
CA ARG A 109 -3.17 13.74 -21.80
C ARG A 109 -3.99 13.96 -23.06
N PHE A 110 -3.41 13.57 -24.19
CA PHE A 110 -4.09 13.63 -25.48
C PHE A 110 -4.69 12.26 -25.83
N PRO A 111 -5.94 12.21 -26.34
CA PRO A 111 -6.60 10.96 -26.68
C PRO A 111 -5.98 10.30 -27.91
N VAL A 112 -5.76 8.99 -27.81
CA VAL A 112 -5.47 8.14 -28.95
C VAL A 112 -6.80 7.66 -29.51
N VAL A 113 -7.15 8.13 -30.70
CA VAL A 113 -8.49 7.93 -31.30
C VAL A 113 -8.53 6.77 -32.29
N GLU A 114 -7.40 6.43 -32.89
CA GLU A 114 -7.29 5.34 -33.85
C GLU A 114 -5.86 4.79 -33.85
N MET A 115 -5.71 3.51 -34.17
CA MET A 115 -4.42 2.87 -34.37
C MET A 115 -4.54 1.83 -35.49
N SER A 116 -3.55 1.77 -36.37
CA SER A 116 -3.50 0.74 -37.40
C SER A 116 -2.06 0.37 -37.79
N PRO A 117 -1.79 -0.90 -38.15
CA PRO A 117 -0.49 -1.29 -38.67
C PRO A 117 -0.21 -0.63 -40.03
N MET A 118 1.06 -0.30 -40.28
CA MET A 118 1.51 0.27 -41.53
C MET A 118 1.56 -0.78 -42.64
N ARG A 119 1.09 -0.43 -43.85
CA ARG A 119 1.08 -1.36 -44.98
C ARG A 119 2.50 -1.61 -45.46
N GLY A 120 2.94 -2.86 -45.41
CA GLY A 120 4.31 -3.27 -45.76
C GLY A 120 5.33 -3.18 -44.63
N GLN A 121 4.93 -2.72 -43.44
CA GLN A 121 5.73 -2.68 -42.21
C GLN A 121 4.80 -2.92 -41.02
N GLU A 122 4.24 -4.13 -40.91
CA GLU A 122 3.15 -4.44 -39.97
C GLU A 122 3.56 -4.35 -38.48
N TRP A 123 4.87 -4.32 -38.20
CA TRP A 123 5.46 -4.09 -36.87
C TRP A 123 5.53 -2.60 -36.47
N ILE A 124 5.02 -1.71 -37.32
CA ILE A 124 4.94 -0.27 -37.07
C ILE A 124 3.48 0.13 -37.11
N TYR A 125 3.08 0.90 -36.11
CA TYR A 125 1.72 1.36 -35.94
C TYR A 125 1.62 2.86 -36.16
N ALA A 126 0.69 3.25 -37.03
CA ALA A 126 0.20 4.60 -37.13
C ALA A 126 -0.80 4.82 -35.99
N VAL A 127 -0.49 5.76 -35.10
CA VAL A 127 -1.28 6.12 -33.91
C VAL A 127 -1.86 7.50 -34.13
N THR A 128 -3.18 7.59 -34.29
CA THR A 128 -3.89 8.85 -34.49
C THR A 128 -4.22 9.47 -33.13
N VAL A 129 -3.81 10.71 -32.93
CA VAL A 129 -3.98 11.46 -31.68
C VAL A 129 -4.69 12.79 -31.97
N GLU A 130 -5.62 13.18 -31.11
CA GLU A 130 -6.22 14.52 -31.15
C GLU A 130 -5.48 15.45 -30.19
N LEU A 131 -4.97 16.59 -30.68
CA LEU A 131 -4.13 17.52 -29.90
C LEU A 131 -4.96 18.42 -28.98
N ARG A 132 -5.78 17.81 -28.13
CA ARG A 132 -6.61 18.46 -27.11
C ARG A 132 -6.48 17.72 -25.79
N ASP A 133 -6.53 18.44 -24.68
CA ASP A 133 -6.60 17.83 -23.35
C ASP A 133 -8.03 17.36 -23.07
N GLU A 134 -8.21 16.07 -22.78
CA GLU A 134 -9.52 15.51 -22.42
C GLU A 134 -9.78 15.50 -20.91
N ILE A 135 -8.76 15.71 -20.07
CA ILE A 135 -8.93 15.64 -18.61
C ILE A 135 -9.55 16.94 -18.08
N GLY A 136 -9.37 18.07 -18.76
CA GLY A 136 -10.01 19.35 -18.42
C GLY A 136 -9.53 19.95 -17.10
N PHE A 137 -8.40 19.47 -16.56
CA PHE A 137 -7.86 19.93 -15.28
C PHE A 137 -7.02 21.22 -15.41
N TRP A 138 -6.55 21.52 -16.63
CA TRP A 138 -5.75 22.71 -16.95
C TRP A 138 -6.30 23.42 -18.19
N GLU A 139 -6.00 24.72 -18.33
CA GLU A 139 -6.17 25.41 -19.62
C GLU A 139 -5.36 24.67 -20.72
N PRO A 140 -5.84 24.65 -21.98
CA PRO A 140 -5.15 24.01 -23.09
C PRO A 140 -3.67 24.42 -23.11
N PRO A 141 -2.73 23.50 -23.40
CA PRO A 141 -1.30 23.83 -23.45
C PRO A 141 -1.08 25.05 -24.35
N THR A 142 -0.28 26.01 -23.87
CA THR A 142 0.03 27.21 -24.65
C THR A 142 0.68 26.78 -25.96
N ALA A 143 0.03 27.09 -27.08
CA ALA A 143 0.45 26.70 -28.42
C ALA A 143 1.56 27.60 -28.95
N ASN A 144 2.67 27.66 -28.23
CA ASN A 144 3.78 28.59 -28.47
C ASN A 144 5.17 27.92 -28.46
N GLY A 145 5.24 26.61 -28.71
CA GLY A 145 6.51 25.92 -28.83
C GLY A 145 6.42 24.39 -28.82
N ASP A 146 7.59 23.78 -28.69
CA ASP A 146 7.76 22.35 -28.55
C ASP A 146 7.25 21.85 -27.19
N VAL A 147 6.65 20.67 -27.22
CA VAL A 147 6.29 19.86 -26.06
C VAL A 147 6.99 18.50 -26.16
N LEU A 148 7.23 17.84 -25.03
CA LEU A 148 7.70 16.46 -25.00
C LEU A 148 6.50 15.52 -24.97
N ILE A 149 6.50 14.51 -25.83
CA ILE A 149 5.45 13.50 -25.86
C ILE A 149 6.03 12.12 -25.52
N ARG A 150 5.27 11.34 -24.75
CA ARG A 150 5.53 9.91 -24.50
C ARG A 150 4.26 9.11 -24.69
N LEU A 151 4.39 7.96 -25.34
CA LEU A 151 3.32 6.99 -25.50
C LEU A 151 3.45 5.95 -24.40
N THR A 152 2.34 5.64 -23.73
CA THR A 152 2.30 4.54 -22.78
C THR A 152 1.44 3.40 -23.29
N TRP A 153 1.93 2.19 -23.09
CA TRP A 153 1.26 0.94 -23.44
C TRP A 153 1.49 -0.05 -22.29
N ARG A 154 0.40 -0.55 -21.70
CA ARG A 154 0.44 -1.49 -20.56
C ARG A 154 1.33 -1.05 -19.38
N GLY A 155 1.40 0.26 -19.13
CA GLY A 155 2.21 0.85 -18.04
C GLY A 155 3.68 1.09 -18.39
N LEU A 156 4.15 0.64 -19.55
CA LEU A 156 5.47 0.99 -20.09
C LEU A 156 5.40 2.35 -20.79
N SER A 157 6.43 3.17 -20.61
CA SER A 157 6.55 4.48 -21.26
C SER A 157 7.57 4.44 -22.37
N SER A 158 7.25 5.02 -23.52
CA SER A 158 8.20 5.15 -24.62
C SER A 158 9.34 6.10 -24.31
N ASN A 159 10.34 6.12 -25.20
CA ASN A 159 11.22 7.29 -25.34
C ASN A 159 10.40 8.58 -25.50
N GLN A 160 10.96 9.70 -25.07
CA GLN A 160 10.36 11.02 -25.29
C GLN A 160 10.85 11.62 -26.61
N VAL A 161 9.91 12.19 -27.36
CA VAL A 161 10.20 12.92 -28.59
C VAL A 161 9.55 14.30 -28.54
N ARG A 162 10.13 15.27 -29.25
CA ARG A 162 9.54 16.62 -29.35
C ARG A 162 8.38 16.65 -30.32
N LEU A 163 7.35 17.41 -30.02
CA LEU A 163 6.25 17.74 -30.93
C LEU A 163 6.05 19.26 -30.93
N GLY A 164 5.99 19.90 -32.10
CA GLY A 164 5.72 21.33 -32.19
C GLY A 164 4.22 21.59 -32.04
N LEU A 165 3.82 22.38 -31.04
CA LEU A 165 2.42 22.76 -30.82
C LEU A 165 2.26 24.27 -31.04
N GLY A 166 1.56 24.65 -32.11
CA GLY A 166 1.45 26.03 -32.60
C GLY A 166 2.70 26.54 -33.31
N THR A 167 3.85 26.57 -32.62
CA THR A 167 5.16 26.93 -33.20
C THR A 167 6.23 25.88 -32.85
N ILE A 168 7.34 25.87 -33.60
CA ILE A 168 8.53 25.05 -33.26
C ILE A 168 9.46 25.88 -32.37
N GLY A 169 10.06 25.26 -31.35
CA GLY A 169 11.05 25.90 -30.47
C GLY A 169 10.51 26.12 -29.05
N GLY A 170 10.73 27.28 -28.44
CA GLY A 170 10.15 27.59 -27.12
C GLY A 170 10.92 27.07 -25.89
N GLY A 171 12.13 26.55 -26.08
CA GLY A 171 13.12 26.35 -25.01
C GLY A 171 12.98 25.09 -24.16
N ILE A 172 12.07 24.16 -24.51
CA ILE A 172 12.05 22.83 -23.88
C ILE A 172 13.34 22.07 -24.24
N LYS A 173 13.96 21.46 -23.24
CA LYS A 173 15.13 20.61 -23.41
C LYS A 173 14.68 19.15 -23.57
N ASP A 174 15.39 18.39 -24.39
CA ASP A 174 15.21 16.94 -24.41
C ASP A 174 15.61 16.33 -23.06
N GLU A 175 15.15 15.12 -22.79
CA GLU A 175 15.68 14.33 -21.67
C GLU A 175 17.17 14.05 -21.87
N GLU A 176 17.89 13.92 -20.75
CA GLU A 176 19.30 13.57 -20.76
C GLU A 176 19.49 12.19 -21.43
N GLY A 177 20.38 12.11 -22.42
CA GLY A 177 20.60 10.89 -23.21
C GLY A 177 19.61 10.66 -24.36
N ALA A 178 18.69 11.59 -24.64
CA ALA A 178 17.76 11.44 -25.77
C ALA A 178 18.50 11.41 -27.12
N VAL A 179 18.23 10.38 -27.92
CA VAL A 179 18.78 10.20 -29.27
C VAL A 179 17.66 10.05 -30.30
N PRO A 180 17.89 10.42 -31.58
CA PRO A 180 16.93 10.16 -32.64
C PRO A 180 16.62 8.67 -32.81
N THR A 181 15.35 8.34 -33.01
CA THR A 181 14.80 7.00 -33.24
C THR A 181 14.15 6.89 -34.64
N PRO A 182 14.92 7.07 -35.72
CA PRO A 182 14.34 7.09 -37.07
C PRO A 182 13.91 5.72 -37.55
N LEU A 183 12.91 5.72 -38.43
CA LEU A 183 12.36 4.51 -39.05
C LEU A 183 13.43 3.58 -39.63
N LYS A 184 14.46 4.13 -40.28
CA LYS A 184 15.51 3.36 -40.97
C LYS A 184 16.24 2.38 -40.04
N ASN A 185 16.26 2.65 -38.74
CA ASN A 185 16.85 1.78 -37.73
C ASN A 185 16.02 0.49 -37.49
N PHE A 186 14.79 0.41 -38.02
CA PHE A 186 13.84 -0.68 -37.82
C PHE A 186 13.39 -1.33 -39.15
N SER A 187 14.27 -1.31 -40.16
CA SER A 187 13.98 -1.64 -41.55
C SER A 187 14.00 -3.14 -41.91
N VAL A 188 14.28 -4.03 -40.96
CA VAL A 188 14.27 -5.49 -41.16
C VAL A 188 13.10 -6.10 -40.37
N GLN A 189 12.33 -6.97 -41.03
CA GLN A 189 11.47 -7.94 -40.32
C GLN A 189 12.38 -8.71 -39.34
N PRO A 190 11.97 -9.06 -38.10
CA PRO A 190 12.77 -9.97 -37.29
C PRO A 190 12.87 -11.30 -38.05
N ALA A 191 13.99 -11.49 -38.76
CA ALA A 191 14.23 -12.67 -39.58
C ALA A 191 14.37 -13.88 -38.65
N GLU A 192 13.92 -15.02 -39.17
CA GLU A 192 14.03 -16.37 -38.62
C GLU A 192 15.46 -16.72 -38.18
N ASN A 193 15.88 -16.25 -37.00
CA ASN A 193 16.82 -16.95 -36.15
C ASN A 193 16.01 -17.72 -35.10
N ALA A 194 15.18 -18.63 -35.60
CA ALA A 194 14.59 -19.72 -34.84
C ALA A 194 15.62 -20.83 -34.60
N ALA A 195 16.80 -20.47 -34.09
CA ALA A 195 17.77 -21.39 -33.53
C ALA A 195 17.92 -21.04 -32.05
N ALA A 196 17.09 -21.69 -31.22
CA ALA A 196 17.24 -21.81 -29.78
C ALA A 196 17.56 -20.51 -29.02
N VAL A 197 16.61 -19.57 -28.99
CA VAL A 197 16.37 -18.81 -27.77
C VAL A 197 15.04 -19.35 -27.23
N PRO A 198 15.03 -20.06 -26.08
CA PRO A 198 13.77 -20.51 -25.51
C PRO A 198 12.90 -19.27 -25.30
N SER A 199 11.62 -19.35 -25.66
CA SER A 199 10.64 -18.29 -25.43
C SER A 199 10.81 -17.67 -24.04
N VAL A 200 11.47 -16.52 -23.92
CA VAL A 200 11.58 -15.79 -22.66
C VAL A 200 10.29 -14.99 -22.51
N GLY A 201 9.22 -15.71 -22.18
CA GLY A 201 7.92 -15.13 -21.96
C GLY A 201 7.95 -14.14 -20.79
N TYR A 202 7.16 -13.08 -20.94
CA TYR A 202 6.37 -12.43 -19.88
C TYR A 202 6.79 -12.81 -18.46
N ARG A 203 7.49 -11.91 -17.75
CA ARG A 203 7.90 -12.04 -16.32
C ARG A 203 7.63 -13.42 -15.76
N TRP A 204 8.69 -14.25 -15.76
CA TRP A 204 8.73 -15.66 -15.38
C TRP A 204 7.49 -16.16 -14.63
N SER A 205 6.90 -17.25 -15.12
CA SER A 205 5.78 -17.92 -14.43
C SER A 205 6.03 -18.07 -12.93
N GLY A 206 7.27 -18.34 -12.50
CA GLY A 206 7.66 -18.47 -11.09
C GLY A 206 7.49 -17.20 -10.24
N ASP A 207 7.99 -16.03 -10.67
CA ASP A 207 7.89 -14.80 -9.86
C ASP A 207 6.44 -14.32 -9.75
N ARG A 208 5.69 -14.40 -10.85
CA ARG A 208 4.27 -14.05 -10.87
C ARG A 208 3.42 -15.03 -10.04
N MET A 209 3.72 -16.33 -10.12
CA MET A 209 3.04 -17.33 -9.30
C MET A 209 3.32 -17.11 -7.82
N ARG A 210 4.60 -16.90 -7.46
CA ARG A 210 5.00 -16.55 -6.10
C ARG A 210 4.32 -15.27 -5.61
N PHE A 211 4.25 -14.23 -6.44
CA PHE A 211 3.50 -13.03 -6.10
C PHE A 211 2.03 -13.34 -5.80
N LEU A 212 1.38 -14.18 -6.61
CA LEU A 212 -0.01 -14.59 -6.37
C LEU A 212 -0.13 -15.40 -5.07
N GLU A 213 0.75 -16.36 -4.81
CA GLU A 213 0.78 -17.13 -3.55
C GLU A 213 0.94 -16.24 -2.31
N GLN A 214 1.65 -15.12 -2.44
CA GLN A 214 1.89 -14.16 -1.36
C GLN A 214 0.76 -13.14 -1.22
N ALA A 215 0.19 -12.68 -2.33
CA ALA A 215 -0.81 -11.61 -2.39
C ALA A 215 -2.27 -12.11 -2.39
N THR A 216 -2.53 -13.40 -2.58
CA THR A 216 -3.87 -14.01 -2.61
C THR A 216 -3.92 -15.28 -1.74
N PHE A 217 -5.07 -15.97 -1.70
CA PHE A 217 -5.19 -17.29 -1.06
C PHE A 217 -4.84 -18.46 -1.99
N GLY A 218 -4.28 -18.15 -3.15
CA GLY A 218 -3.88 -19.15 -4.12
C GLY A 218 -3.96 -18.60 -5.55
N PRO A 219 -3.02 -18.98 -6.42
CA PRO A 219 -3.09 -18.61 -7.81
C PRO A 219 -4.21 -19.38 -8.54
N THR A 220 -4.85 -18.71 -9.50
CA THR A 220 -5.78 -19.33 -10.45
C THR A 220 -5.40 -18.97 -11.88
N PRO A 221 -5.79 -19.76 -12.91
CA PRO A 221 -5.55 -19.40 -14.31
C PRO A 221 -6.11 -18.02 -14.70
N ALA A 222 -7.24 -17.62 -14.10
CA ALA A 222 -7.86 -16.32 -14.32
C ALA A 222 -7.03 -15.18 -13.71
N LEU A 223 -6.54 -15.34 -12.48
CA LEU A 223 -5.66 -14.37 -11.81
C LEU A 223 -4.32 -14.25 -12.53
N ASP A 224 -3.71 -15.38 -12.92
CA ASP A 224 -2.48 -15.43 -13.71
C ASP A 224 -2.64 -14.64 -15.01
N SER A 225 -3.71 -14.93 -15.76
CA SER A 225 -4.05 -14.24 -17.01
C SER A 225 -4.31 -12.74 -16.79
N ARG A 226 -4.95 -12.36 -15.67
CA ARG A 226 -5.23 -10.95 -15.37
C ARG A 226 -3.95 -10.19 -15.02
N ILE A 227 -3.06 -10.76 -14.20
CA ILE A 227 -1.78 -10.12 -13.90
C ILE A 227 -0.90 -10.00 -15.16
N ARG A 228 -0.89 -11.01 -16.05
CA ARG A 228 -0.18 -10.89 -17.33
C ARG A 228 -0.67 -9.71 -18.18
N ARG A 229 -1.96 -9.36 -18.10
CA ARG A 229 -2.55 -8.23 -18.82
C ARG A 229 -2.28 -6.88 -18.16
N LEU A 230 -2.33 -6.82 -16.83
CA LEU A 230 -2.29 -5.56 -16.07
C LEU A 230 -0.91 -5.17 -15.55
N GLY A 231 -0.07 -6.16 -15.25
CA GLY A 231 1.12 -6.01 -14.41
C GLY A 231 0.79 -5.97 -12.91
N LEU A 232 1.80 -6.25 -12.07
CA LEU A 232 1.65 -6.34 -10.60
C LEU A 232 1.16 -5.03 -9.97
N ARG A 233 1.73 -3.90 -10.39
CA ARG A 233 1.44 -2.58 -9.80
C ARG A 233 -0.01 -2.15 -10.05
N THR A 234 -0.49 -2.34 -11.27
CA THR A 234 -1.89 -2.05 -11.65
C THR A 234 -2.85 -2.99 -10.95
N TRP A 235 -2.54 -4.29 -10.89
CA TRP A 235 -3.36 -5.25 -10.16
C TRP A 235 -3.43 -4.92 -8.66
N LEU A 236 -2.34 -4.51 -8.03
CA LEU A 236 -2.35 -4.04 -6.64
C LEU A 236 -3.25 -2.81 -6.46
N ALA A 237 -3.19 -1.85 -7.37
CA ALA A 237 -4.07 -0.68 -7.33
C ALA A 237 -5.56 -1.10 -7.39
N GLU A 238 -5.92 -2.02 -8.30
CA GLU A 238 -7.28 -2.57 -8.36
C GLU A 238 -7.68 -3.25 -7.06
N GLN A 239 -6.79 -4.07 -6.47
CA GLN A 239 -7.08 -4.79 -5.23
C GLN A 239 -7.21 -3.86 -4.02
N PHE A 240 -6.48 -2.76 -4.00
CA PHE A 240 -6.59 -1.76 -2.95
C PHE A 240 -7.94 -1.05 -2.93
N ASP A 241 -8.56 -0.91 -4.10
CA ASP A 241 -9.84 -0.21 -4.28
C ASP A 241 -11.03 -1.19 -4.43
N ALA A 242 -10.76 -2.50 -4.46
CA ALA A 242 -11.78 -3.53 -4.54
C ALA A 242 -12.74 -3.48 -3.34
N PRO A 243 -14.07 -3.55 -3.58
CA PRO A 243 -15.07 -3.63 -2.51
C PRO A 243 -14.81 -4.84 -1.63
N TYR A 244 -15.03 -4.68 -0.32
CA TYR A 244 -14.87 -5.77 0.64
C TYR A 244 -15.89 -5.66 1.79
N PRO A 245 -16.49 -6.79 2.21
CA PRO A 245 -16.39 -8.12 1.60
C PRO A 245 -17.01 -8.14 0.21
N SER A 246 -16.78 -9.22 -0.53
CA SER A 246 -17.36 -9.38 -1.86
C SER A 246 -18.89 -9.32 -1.80
N ALA A 247 -19.53 -8.66 -2.77
CA ALA A 247 -20.97 -8.39 -2.74
C ALA A 247 -21.84 -9.67 -2.70
N ASN A 248 -21.33 -10.75 -3.28
CA ASN A 248 -21.89 -12.11 -3.29
C ASN A 248 -21.59 -12.92 -1.99
N ASN A 249 -20.78 -12.38 -1.08
CA ASN A 249 -20.44 -13.00 0.22
C ASN A 249 -20.34 -11.94 1.34
N PRO A 250 -21.43 -11.20 1.63
CA PRO A 250 -21.42 -10.18 2.66
C PRO A 250 -21.10 -10.77 4.04
N TYR A 251 -20.70 -9.92 4.98
CA TYR A 251 -20.51 -10.34 6.37
C TYR A 251 -21.77 -11.03 6.91
N PRO A 252 -21.64 -12.19 7.57
CA PRO A 252 -22.79 -12.88 8.13
C PRO A 252 -23.41 -12.04 9.25
N ILE A 253 -24.73 -11.95 9.25
CA ILE A 253 -25.49 -11.40 10.37
C ILE A 253 -25.61 -12.51 11.41
N ILE A 254 -24.81 -12.42 12.47
CA ILE A 254 -24.77 -13.44 13.53
C ILE A 254 -25.50 -12.89 14.77
N PRO A 255 -26.54 -13.57 15.28
CA PRO A 255 -27.23 -13.14 16.49
C PRO A 255 -26.34 -13.32 17.72
N LEU A 256 -26.56 -12.49 18.75
CA LEU A 256 -25.97 -12.74 20.06
C LEU A 256 -26.71 -13.90 20.73
N LYS A 257 -25.99 -14.79 21.41
CA LYS A 257 -26.62 -15.91 22.13
C LYS A 257 -27.30 -15.41 23.41
N SER A 258 -28.61 -15.62 23.50
CA SER A 258 -29.37 -15.35 24.72
C SER A 258 -28.85 -16.19 25.89
N SER A 259 -28.74 -15.57 27.07
CA SER A 259 -28.52 -16.30 28.33
C SER A 259 -29.81 -16.90 28.92
N ASP A 260 -30.98 -16.45 28.43
CA ASP A 260 -32.29 -17.00 28.82
C ASP A 260 -32.54 -18.33 28.10
N PRO A 261 -32.60 -19.47 28.84
CA PRO A 261 -32.84 -20.78 28.26
C PRO A 261 -34.27 -20.98 27.73
N GLN A 262 -35.21 -20.09 28.04
CA GLN A 262 -36.60 -20.14 27.57
C GLN A 262 -36.85 -19.29 26.31
N ASN A 263 -35.87 -18.47 25.89
CA ASN A 263 -36.02 -17.60 24.73
C ASN A 263 -35.90 -18.37 23.41
N THR A 264 -37.03 -18.64 22.78
CA THR A 264 -37.15 -19.35 21.49
C THR A 264 -36.83 -18.49 20.27
N THR A 265 -36.67 -17.18 20.42
CA THR A 265 -36.50 -16.28 19.26
C THR A 265 -35.14 -16.46 18.59
N TYR A 266 -34.13 -16.97 19.30
CA TYR A 266 -32.92 -17.57 18.70
C TYR A 266 -32.35 -18.79 19.50
N GLY A 267 -33.02 -19.27 20.54
CA GLY A 267 -32.56 -20.40 21.36
C GLY A 267 -32.76 -21.75 20.66
N CYS A 268 -31.70 -22.56 20.62
CA CYS A 268 -31.67 -23.87 19.94
C CYS A 268 -32.58 -24.96 20.56
N GLY A 269 -33.54 -24.58 21.40
CA GLY A 269 -34.40 -25.50 22.16
C GLY A 269 -33.67 -26.19 23.33
N PRO A 270 -34.31 -27.19 23.97
CA PRO A 270 -33.74 -27.89 25.11
C PRO A 270 -32.47 -28.67 24.75
N ASN A 271 -31.51 -28.68 25.68
CA ASN A 271 -30.21 -29.34 25.54
C ASN A 271 -30.38 -30.85 25.23
N ASP A 272 -29.55 -31.37 24.32
CA ASP A 272 -29.31 -32.79 24.00
C ASP A 272 -30.09 -33.45 22.84
N SER A 273 -30.73 -32.67 21.96
CA SER A 273 -31.16 -33.20 20.65
C SER A 273 -30.08 -33.03 19.57
N VAL A 274 -30.10 -33.88 18.54
CA VAL A 274 -29.26 -33.68 17.32
C VAL A 274 -29.55 -32.32 16.70
N THR A 275 -30.81 -31.88 16.72
CA THR A 275 -31.27 -30.56 16.27
C THR A 275 -30.62 -29.42 17.06
N TYR A 276 -30.52 -29.55 18.39
CA TYR A 276 -29.84 -28.58 19.24
C TYR A 276 -28.37 -28.44 18.85
N ARG A 277 -27.64 -29.55 18.68
CA ARG A 277 -26.21 -29.54 18.33
C ARG A 277 -25.97 -28.92 16.96
N ALA A 278 -26.83 -29.22 15.97
CA ALA A 278 -26.78 -28.62 14.65
C ALA A 278 -27.02 -27.09 14.72
N CYS A 279 -28.02 -26.65 15.47
CA CYS A 279 -28.30 -25.23 15.68
C CYS A 279 -27.14 -24.48 16.37
N ILE A 280 -26.56 -25.04 17.44
CA ILE A 280 -25.40 -24.41 18.12
C ILE A 280 -24.23 -24.26 17.14
N ARG A 281 -23.94 -25.29 16.34
CA ARG A 281 -22.91 -25.20 15.31
C ARG A 281 -23.23 -24.08 14.32
N GLU A 282 -24.46 -24.02 13.80
CA GLU A 282 -24.88 -23.12 12.72
C GLU A 282 -25.04 -21.65 13.11
N TYR A 283 -25.23 -21.34 14.39
CA TYR A 283 -25.47 -19.96 14.84
C TYR A 283 -24.51 -19.46 15.92
N TYR A 284 -23.93 -20.35 16.74
CA TYR A 284 -23.26 -19.95 17.98
C TYR A 284 -21.85 -20.50 18.17
N SER A 285 -21.36 -21.32 17.24
CA SER A 285 -19.96 -21.74 17.20
C SER A 285 -19.15 -20.85 16.26
N GLN A 286 -17.86 -21.15 16.07
CA GLN A 286 -17.02 -20.50 15.06
C GLN A 286 -17.37 -20.87 13.62
N TYR A 287 -18.15 -21.93 13.41
CA TYR A 287 -18.47 -22.47 12.08
C TYR A 287 -19.03 -21.43 11.09
N PRO A 288 -19.97 -20.53 11.45
CA PRO A 288 -20.50 -19.55 10.51
C PRO A 288 -19.44 -18.57 10.02
N LEU A 289 -18.57 -18.13 10.92
CA LEU A 289 -17.46 -17.23 10.62
C LEU A 289 -16.40 -17.93 9.77
N GLN A 290 -16.05 -19.18 10.09
CA GLN A 290 -15.12 -19.99 9.30
C GLN A 290 -15.65 -20.22 7.88
N ASN A 291 -16.93 -20.56 7.74
CA ASN A 291 -17.57 -20.76 6.44
C ASN A 291 -17.54 -19.47 5.59
N TRP A 292 -17.89 -18.32 6.18
CA TRP A 292 -17.78 -17.03 5.51
C TRP A 292 -16.33 -16.71 5.10
N PHE A 293 -15.37 -16.92 6.02
CA PHE A 293 -13.96 -16.66 5.79
C PHE A 293 -13.44 -17.46 4.59
N PHE A 294 -13.64 -18.78 4.57
CA PHE A 294 -13.14 -19.62 3.47
C PHE A 294 -13.85 -19.35 2.14
N LYS A 295 -15.13 -18.97 2.17
CA LYS A 295 -15.83 -18.53 0.95
C LYS A 295 -15.21 -17.25 0.40
N GLU A 296 -14.88 -16.29 1.25
CA GLU A 296 -14.21 -15.05 0.83
C GLU A 296 -12.80 -15.33 0.32
N ALA A 297 -12.06 -16.20 0.99
CA ALA A 297 -10.72 -16.62 0.58
C ALA A 297 -10.69 -17.29 -0.80
N PHE A 298 -11.62 -18.21 -1.09
CA PHE A 298 -11.60 -18.95 -2.36
C PHE A 298 -12.30 -18.25 -3.51
N TYR A 299 -13.34 -17.46 -3.24
CA TYR A 299 -14.23 -16.93 -4.28
C TYR A 299 -14.38 -15.41 -4.27
N GLY A 300 -13.79 -14.71 -3.30
CA GLY A 300 -13.86 -13.25 -3.22
C GLY A 300 -12.91 -12.55 -4.18
N ASP A 301 -13.31 -11.38 -4.68
CA ASP A 301 -12.53 -10.60 -5.65
C ASP A 301 -11.41 -9.78 -4.99
N ALA A 302 -11.61 -9.34 -3.75
CA ALA A 302 -10.68 -8.53 -2.95
C ALA A 302 -9.67 -9.41 -2.17
N GLN A 303 -9.01 -10.32 -2.90
CA GLN A 303 -8.05 -11.30 -2.39
C GLN A 303 -6.97 -10.67 -1.50
N LEU A 304 -6.38 -9.56 -1.94
CA LEU A 304 -5.29 -8.92 -1.19
C LEU A 304 -5.76 -8.42 0.17
N ARG A 305 -6.96 -7.84 0.25
CA ARG A 305 -7.47 -7.30 1.52
C ARG A 305 -7.72 -8.42 2.51
N HIS A 306 -8.30 -9.53 2.04
CA HIS A 306 -8.51 -10.71 2.87
C HIS A 306 -7.17 -11.30 3.34
N ARG A 307 -6.16 -11.35 2.46
CA ARG A 307 -4.82 -11.89 2.76
C ARG A 307 -4.07 -11.03 3.79
N VAL A 308 -4.16 -9.72 3.68
CA VAL A 308 -3.58 -8.79 4.67
C VAL A 308 -4.36 -8.83 5.98
N ALA A 309 -5.70 -8.93 5.96
CA ALA A 309 -6.49 -9.10 7.17
C ALA A 309 -6.13 -10.40 7.92
N TRP A 310 -5.90 -11.50 7.19
CA TRP A 310 -5.38 -12.74 7.74
C TRP A 310 -3.99 -12.58 8.34
N THR A 311 -3.10 -11.87 7.65
CA THR A 311 -1.76 -11.55 8.20
C THR A 311 -1.86 -10.76 9.50
N LEU A 312 -2.73 -9.73 9.54
CA LEU A 312 -2.93 -8.94 10.75
C LEU A 312 -3.52 -9.78 11.89
N SER A 313 -4.30 -10.84 11.61
CA SER A 313 -4.80 -11.76 12.65
C SER A 313 -3.70 -12.61 13.29
N GLN A 314 -2.55 -12.78 12.63
CA GLN A 314 -1.37 -13.45 13.18
C GLN A 314 -0.50 -12.50 14.03
N ILE A 315 -0.75 -11.20 13.95
CA ILE A 315 -0.09 -10.18 14.76
C ILE A 315 -0.99 -9.83 15.94
N TRP A 316 -2.23 -9.40 15.67
CA TRP A 316 -3.22 -8.97 16.66
C TRP A 316 -4.05 -10.17 17.16
N VAL A 317 -3.40 -11.18 17.72
CA VAL A 317 -4.01 -12.48 18.00
C VAL A 317 -5.14 -12.42 19.05
N THR A 318 -6.21 -13.16 18.77
CA THR A 318 -7.25 -13.58 19.73
C THR A 318 -7.46 -15.10 19.65
N SER A 319 -8.21 -15.68 20.58
CA SER A 319 -8.42 -17.13 20.67
C SER A 319 -9.88 -17.51 20.48
N GLY A 320 -10.15 -18.37 19.50
CA GLY A 320 -11.47 -18.99 19.33
C GLY A 320 -11.79 -20.08 20.37
N VAL A 321 -10.82 -20.46 21.22
CA VAL A 321 -11.02 -21.37 22.36
C VAL A 321 -11.60 -20.61 23.56
N ASP A 322 -11.21 -19.34 23.73
CA ASP A 322 -11.71 -18.48 24.81
C ASP A 322 -12.94 -17.70 24.34
N VAL A 323 -12.86 -17.09 23.16
CA VAL A 323 -13.96 -16.36 22.52
C VAL A 323 -14.66 -17.28 21.52
N GLN A 324 -15.50 -18.18 22.04
CA GLN A 324 -16.01 -19.34 21.27
C GLN A 324 -17.14 -19.02 20.27
N GLN A 325 -17.80 -17.88 20.40
CA GLN A 325 -18.94 -17.53 19.55
C GLN A 325 -18.51 -16.73 18.33
N SER A 326 -19.04 -17.08 17.16
CA SER A 326 -18.79 -16.32 15.93
C SER A 326 -19.30 -14.87 16.01
N SER A 327 -20.40 -14.63 16.73
CA SER A 327 -20.93 -13.28 16.99
C SER A 327 -19.98 -12.41 17.81
N HIS A 328 -19.07 -13.01 18.57
CA HIS A 328 -18.06 -12.29 19.33
C HIS A 328 -16.84 -11.94 18.47
N MET A 329 -16.49 -12.84 17.53
CA MET A 329 -15.29 -12.71 16.70
C MET A 329 -15.50 -11.91 15.41
N ILE A 330 -16.74 -11.77 14.93
CA ILE A 330 -16.99 -11.11 13.63
C ILE A 330 -16.53 -9.64 13.60
N GLU A 331 -16.71 -8.89 14.68
CA GLU A 331 -16.26 -7.48 14.75
C GLU A 331 -14.73 -7.36 14.81
N TYR A 332 -14.06 -8.34 15.41
CA TYR A 332 -12.60 -8.44 15.36
C TYR A 332 -12.10 -8.58 13.91
N HIS A 333 -12.69 -9.48 13.12
CA HIS A 333 -12.32 -9.63 11.70
C HIS A 333 -12.67 -8.39 10.85
N LYS A 334 -13.79 -7.72 11.16
CA LYS A 334 -14.16 -6.45 10.51
C LYS A 334 -13.11 -5.37 10.73
N ILE A 335 -12.60 -5.22 11.96
CA ILE A 335 -11.51 -4.26 12.26
C ILE A 335 -10.26 -4.59 11.46
N LEU A 336 -9.83 -5.86 11.42
CA LEU A 336 -8.63 -6.27 10.66
C LEU A 336 -8.73 -5.94 9.18
N SER A 337 -9.87 -6.24 8.55
CA SER A 337 -10.08 -5.95 7.12
C SER A 337 -10.28 -4.48 6.79
N LYS A 338 -10.90 -3.72 7.70
CA LYS A 338 -11.04 -2.26 7.62
C LYS A 338 -9.66 -1.59 7.57
N HIS A 339 -8.75 -2.03 8.44
CA HIS A 339 -7.41 -1.45 8.56
C HIS A 339 -6.33 -2.14 7.74
N ALA A 340 -6.64 -3.20 7.00
CA ALA A 340 -5.72 -3.87 6.09
C ALA A 340 -5.00 -2.89 5.15
N PHE A 341 -5.69 -1.86 4.65
CA PHE A 341 -5.12 -0.77 3.84
C PHE A 341 -5.30 0.60 4.49
N GLY A 342 -5.55 0.63 5.81
CA GLY A 342 -5.76 1.85 6.58
C GLY A 342 -4.47 2.39 7.19
N ASN A 343 -4.59 2.98 8.38
CA ASN A 343 -3.44 3.43 9.16
C ASN A 343 -3.26 2.55 10.40
N TYR A 344 -2.03 2.11 10.66
CA TYR A 344 -1.73 1.20 11.78
C TYR A 344 -2.09 1.80 13.16
N ARG A 345 -1.99 3.13 13.35
CA ARG A 345 -2.43 3.79 14.59
C ARG A 345 -3.94 3.68 14.81
N ASN A 346 -4.73 3.68 13.74
CA ASN A 346 -6.18 3.50 13.82
C ASN A 346 -6.53 2.03 14.11
N LEU A 347 -5.79 1.08 13.53
CA LEU A 347 -5.88 -0.34 13.90
C LEU A 347 -5.64 -0.54 15.40
N MET A 348 -4.56 0.04 15.94
CA MET A 348 -4.25 -0.06 17.37
C MET A 348 -5.44 0.37 18.24
N LYS A 349 -6.07 1.51 17.94
CA LYS A 349 -7.21 2.01 18.72
C LYS A 349 -8.45 1.15 18.58
N ASP A 350 -8.86 0.87 17.34
CA ASP A 350 -10.08 0.09 17.09
C ASP A 350 -9.94 -1.32 17.67
N MET A 351 -8.75 -1.93 17.61
CA MET A 351 -8.48 -3.23 18.20
C MET A 351 -8.37 -3.20 19.73
N THR A 352 -7.80 -2.15 20.32
CA THR A 352 -7.79 -1.96 21.79
C THR A 352 -9.20 -1.95 22.36
N LEU A 353 -10.15 -1.35 21.65
CA LEU A 353 -11.55 -1.25 22.06
C LEU A 353 -12.43 -2.38 21.51
N ASN A 354 -11.84 -3.40 20.88
CA ASN A 354 -12.59 -4.54 20.37
C ASN A 354 -13.03 -5.45 21.54
N PRO A 355 -14.32 -5.83 21.65
CA PRO A 355 -14.79 -6.67 22.76
C PRO A 355 -14.18 -8.06 22.83
N ALA A 356 -13.88 -8.72 21.69
CA ALA A 356 -13.23 -10.03 21.70
C ALA A 356 -11.80 -9.94 22.21
N MET A 357 -11.05 -8.93 21.76
CA MET A 357 -9.70 -8.65 22.28
C MET A 357 -9.73 -8.32 23.78
N GLY A 358 -10.70 -7.50 24.19
CA GLY A 358 -10.88 -7.09 25.57
C GLY A 358 -11.29 -8.23 26.52
N ASP A 359 -12.05 -9.20 26.04
CA ASP A 359 -12.36 -10.42 26.79
C ASP A 359 -11.16 -11.36 26.83
N TYR A 360 -10.50 -11.58 25.69
CA TYR A 360 -9.36 -12.49 25.55
C TYR A 360 -8.17 -12.11 26.47
N LEU A 361 -7.89 -10.81 26.60
CA LEU A 361 -6.79 -10.30 27.42
C LEU A 361 -7.28 -9.61 28.70
N ASP A 362 -8.50 -9.92 29.14
CA ASP A 362 -9.13 -9.43 30.38
C ASP A 362 -9.17 -7.89 30.55
N MET A 363 -8.89 -7.11 29.50
CA MET A 363 -8.96 -5.65 29.55
C MET A 363 -10.38 -5.18 29.89
N ALA A 364 -11.41 -5.87 29.40
CA ALA A 364 -12.82 -5.55 29.65
C ALA A 364 -13.22 -5.66 31.14
N ARG A 365 -12.36 -6.28 31.96
CA ARG A 365 -12.54 -6.49 33.41
C ARG A 365 -11.54 -5.68 34.24
N SER A 366 -10.62 -4.96 33.59
CA SER A 366 -9.59 -4.15 34.23
C SER A 366 -10.20 -2.88 34.83
N THR A 367 -10.01 -2.67 36.13
CA THR A 367 -10.52 -1.49 36.86
C THR A 367 -9.42 -0.86 37.70
N ARG A 368 -9.61 0.38 38.13
CA ARG A 368 -8.65 1.09 39.00
C ARG A 368 -8.35 0.35 40.31
N THR A 369 -9.27 -0.47 40.81
CA THR A 369 -9.11 -1.26 42.04
C THR A 369 -8.69 -2.70 41.79
N ASN A 370 -8.87 -3.20 40.57
CA ASN A 370 -8.44 -4.52 40.14
C ASN A 370 -7.82 -4.40 38.72
N PRO A 371 -6.64 -3.78 38.60
CA PRO A 371 -5.99 -3.57 37.33
C PRO A 371 -5.45 -4.90 36.76
N ASN A 372 -5.61 -5.13 35.46
CA ASN A 372 -5.09 -6.32 34.77
C ASN A 372 -4.03 -5.92 33.73
N GLU A 373 -2.84 -6.51 33.83
CA GLU A 373 -1.68 -6.16 32.98
C GLU A 373 -1.56 -6.95 31.68
N ASN A 374 -2.43 -7.93 31.42
CA ASN A 374 -2.35 -8.81 30.24
C ASN A 374 -2.35 -7.98 28.94
N TYR A 375 -3.41 -7.20 28.69
CA TYR A 375 -3.47 -6.36 27.48
C TYR A 375 -2.31 -5.33 27.38
N PRO A 376 -1.96 -4.56 28.44
CA PRO A 376 -0.78 -3.70 28.45
C PRO A 376 0.53 -4.39 28.07
N ARG A 377 0.74 -5.63 28.53
CA ARG A 377 1.92 -6.43 28.18
C ARG A 377 1.89 -6.83 26.71
N GLU A 378 0.75 -7.33 26.23
CA GLU A 378 0.66 -7.82 24.85
C GLU A 378 0.73 -6.70 23.81
N ILE A 379 0.10 -5.55 24.06
CA ILE A 379 0.17 -4.42 23.12
C ILE A 379 1.61 -3.93 22.96
N LEU A 380 2.41 -3.92 24.03
CA LEU A 380 3.84 -3.57 23.96
C LEU A 380 4.65 -4.71 23.33
N GLN A 381 4.53 -5.94 23.86
CA GLN A 381 5.40 -7.05 23.56
C GLN A 381 5.11 -7.74 22.22
N LEU A 382 3.86 -8.08 21.96
CA LEU A 382 3.49 -8.94 20.84
C LEU A 382 3.01 -8.14 19.64
N PHE A 383 2.36 -6.99 19.87
CA PHE A 383 1.65 -6.28 18.80
C PHE A 383 2.40 -5.07 18.23
N THR A 384 3.34 -4.47 18.98
CA THR A 384 3.94 -3.19 18.55
C THR A 384 5.46 -3.06 18.68
N ILE A 385 6.06 -3.21 19.86
CA ILE A 385 7.46 -2.81 20.08
C ILE A 385 8.41 -3.96 20.44
N GLY A 386 7.91 -5.07 20.98
CA GLY A 386 8.76 -6.20 21.38
C GLY A 386 9.50 -5.99 22.68
N LEU A 387 10.23 -7.01 23.11
CA LEU A 387 10.99 -7.01 24.37
C LEU A 387 12.28 -6.18 24.31
N PHE A 388 12.86 -6.02 23.12
CA PHE A 388 14.18 -5.42 22.94
C PHE A 388 14.14 -4.29 21.93
N MET A 389 14.98 -3.28 22.13
CA MET A 389 15.21 -2.20 21.17
C MET A 389 15.71 -2.75 19.84
N LEU A 390 15.17 -2.22 18.74
CA LEU A 390 15.49 -2.63 17.38
C LEU A 390 16.18 -1.51 16.62
N ASN A 391 17.14 -1.88 15.77
CA ASN A 391 17.59 -1.03 14.69
C ASN A 391 16.49 -0.92 13.62
N GLN A 392 16.62 0.08 12.74
CA GLN A 392 15.68 0.30 11.63
C GLN A 392 15.54 -0.93 10.71
N ASP A 393 16.58 -1.74 10.62
CA ASP A 393 16.64 -2.98 9.84
C ASP A 393 16.07 -4.22 10.59
N GLY A 394 15.52 -4.02 11.79
CA GLY A 394 14.93 -5.09 12.60
C GLY A 394 15.94 -5.97 13.35
N THR A 395 17.24 -5.65 13.30
CA THR A 395 18.24 -6.29 14.17
C THR A 395 18.12 -5.75 15.61
N VAL A 396 18.50 -6.58 16.59
CA VAL A 396 18.42 -6.20 18.01
C VAL A 396 19.57 -5.26 18.37
N GLN A 397 19.28 -4.17 19.07
CA GLN A 397 20.30 -3.30 19.64
C GLN A 397 20.91 -3.94 20.88
N LEU A 398 22.24 -3.91 20.95
CA LEU A 398 23.01 -4.47 22.07
C LEU A 398 23.71 -3.34 22.82
N ASP A 399 23.90 -3.53 24.12
CA ASP A 399 24.75 -2.66 24.93
C ASP A 399 26.25 -2.91 24.68
N THR A 400 27.12 -2.20 25.40
CA THR A 400 28.58 -2.36 25.29
C THR A 400 29.10 -3.75 25.66
N ASN A 401 28.28 -4.57 26.32
CA ASN A 401 28.60 -5.93 26.75
C ASN A 401 27.93 -7.00 25.86
N ASN A 402 27.36 -6.61 24.70
CA ASN A 402 26.61 -7.48 23.80
C ASN A 402 25.29 -8.04 24.39
N VAL A 403 24.69 -7.35 25.36
CA VAL A 403 23.39 -7.74 25.95
C VAL A 403 22.26 -6.98 25.23
N PRO A 404 21.17 -7.65 24.81
CA PRO A 404 20.00 -6.99 24.24
C PRO A 404 19.44 -5.89 25.14
N LEU A 405 19.27 -4.70 24.58
CA LEU A 405 18.69 -3.55 25.29
C LEU A 405 17.18 -3.75 25.42
N PRO A 406 16.61 -3.79 26.64
CA PRO A 406 15.16 -3.90 26.81
C PRO A 406 14.45 -2.64 26.30
N SER A 407 13.29 -2.82 25.67
CA SER A 407 12.46 -1.71 25.16
C SER A 407 11.62 -1.04 26.26
N TYR A 408 11.33 -1.76 27.33
CA TYR A 408 10.60 -1.29 28.50
C TYR A 408 10.87 -2.19 29.71
N ASP A 409 10.41 -1.76 30.88
CA ASP A 409 10.49 -2.49 32.14
C ASP A 409 9.10 -2.73 32.76
N GLN A 410 9.05 -3.41 33.91
CA GLN A 410 7.79 -3.67 34.60
C GLN A 410 7.10 -2.38 35.09
N THR A 411 7.87 -1.33 35.41
CA THR A 411 7.32 -0.02 35.78
C THR A 411 6.51 0.58 34.64
N THR A 412 7.00 0.45 33.42
CA THR A 412 6.30 0.88 32.21
C THR A 412 5.00 0.11 32.03
N VAL A 413 5.03 -1.23 32.15
CA VAL A 413 3.83 -2.07 32.08
C VAL A 413 2.80 -1.62 33.11
N ASN A 414 3.19 -1.43 34.37
CA ASN A 414 2.31 -0.97 35.44
C ASN A 414 1.64 0.38 35.11
N ASN A 415 2.34 1.31 34.46
CA ASN A 415 1.77 2.60 34.06
C ASN A 415 0.79 2.48 32.90
N PHE A 416 1.08 1.65 31.89
CA PHE A 416 0.12 1.35 30.82
C PHE A 416 -1.11 0.60 31.35
N THR A 417 -0.93 -0.29 32.32
CA THR A 417 -2.03 -0.96 33.01
C THR A 417 -3.02 0.05 33.58
N LYS A 418 -2.54 1.11 34.22
CA LYS A 418 -3.42 2.17 34.73
C LYS A 418 -4.18 2.89 33.61
N VAL A 419 -3.53 3.23 32.48
CA VAL A 419 -4.20 3.85 31.32
C VAL A 419 -5.36 2.98 30.81
N LEU A 420 -5.20 1.67 30.85
CA LEU A 420 -6.13 0.71 30.26
C LEU A 420 -7.20 0.20 31.24
N THR A 421 -7.32 0.81 32.42
CA THR A 421 -8.42 0.53 33.37
C THR A 421 -9.72 1.24 32.98
N GLY A 422 -10.85 0.63 33.32
CA GLY A 422 -12.18 1.24 33.21
C GLY A 422 -12.90 1.01 31.89
N TRP A 423 -12.31 0.29 30.94
CA TRP A 423 -12.95 -0.09 29.68
C TRP A 423 -13.71 -1.39 29.84
N GLY A 424 -15.01 -1.41 29.53
CA GLY A 424 -15.86 -2.58 29.71
C GLY A 424 -16.86 -2.76 28.58
N PHE A 425 -17.59 -3.88 28.59
CA PHE A 425 -18.62 -4.16 27.59
C PHE A 425 -19.67 -3.05 27.55
N CYS A 426 -20.11 -2.72 26.33
CA CYS A 426 -20.98 -1.58 26.09
C CYS A 426 -22.42 -1.89 26.58
N GLU A 427 -22.82 -1.29 27.70
CA GLU A 427 -24.15 -1.46 28.32
C GLU A 427 -25.05 -0.22 28.24
N ASN A 428 -24.58 0.89 27.67
CA ASN A 428 -25.35 2.13 27.54
C ASN A 428 -26.35 2.06 26.37
N THR A 429 -27.65 2.23 26.62
CA THR A 429 -28.70 2.11 25.58
C THR A 429 -28.59 3.14 24.45
N THR A 430 -28.01 4.31 24.71
CA THR A 430 -27.88 5.40 23.73
C THR A 430 -26.61 5.24 22.88
N LEU A 431 -25.52 4.77 23.48
CA LEU A 431 -24.21 4.66 22.81
C LEU A 431 -23.96 3.27 22.21
N CYS A 432 -24.72 2.25 22.62
CA CYS A 432 -24.53 0.85 22.24
C CYS A 432 -25.78 0.33 21.50
N PRO A 433 -25.92 0.59 20.19
CA PRO A 433 -27.12 0.23 19.42
C PRO A 433 -27.36 -1.29 19.31
N ASN A 434 -26.32 -2.12 19.52
CA ASN A 434 -26.42 -3.58 19.46
C ASN A 434 -26.65 -4.22 20.84
N ARG A 435 -26.79 -3.42 21.90
CA ARG A 435 -27.06 -3.91 23.26
C ARG A 435 -28.35 -4.73 23.30
N THR A 436 -28.23 -5.94 23.83
CA THR A 436 -29.37 -6.83 24.09
C THR A 436 -29.44 -7.15 25.58
N LEU A 437 -30.61 -6.99 26.20
CA LEU A 437 -30.80 -7.31 27.62
C LEU A 437 -30.43 -8.77 27.90
N GLY A 438 -29.74 -9.00 29.02
CA GLY A 438 -29.30 -10.34 29.42
C GLY A 438 -28.18 -10.93 28.55
N THR A 439 -27.56 -10.16 27.66
CA THR A 439 -26.50 -10.67 26.78
C THR A 439 -25.28 -9.74 26.80
N VAL A 440 -24.08 -10.31 26.80
CA VAL A 440 -22.84 -9.53 26.71
C VAL A 440 -22.70 -8.95 25.31
N ASN A 441 -22.41 -7.66 25.22
CA ASN A 441 -22.34 -6.96 23.94
C ASN A 441 -20.92 -7.05 23.34
N PHE A 442 -20.75 -7.97 22.38
CA PHE A 442 -19.51 -8.09 21.61
C PHE A 442 -19.55 -7.36 20.24
N LYS A 443 -20.63 -6.62 19.98
CA LYS A 443 -20.82 -5.93 18.68
C LYS A 443 -20.38 -4.47 18.72
N ASP A 444 -20.67 -3.78 19.82
CA ASP A 444 -20.26 -2.40 20.01
C ASP A 444 -18.88 -2.34 20.71
N PRO A 445 -18.04 -1.33 20.42
CA PRO A 445 -16.75 -1.17 21.08
C PRO A 445 -16.86 -1.09 22.61
N LEU A 446 -15.79 -1.47 23.31
CA LEU A 446 -15.69 -1.25 24.74
C LEU A 446 -15.90 0.23 25.08
N LEU A 447 -16.65 0.48 26.14
CA LEU A 447 -16.98 1.81 26.60
C LEU A 447 -16.25 2.12 27.91
N LEU A 448 -15.72 3.33 28.02
CA LEU A 448 -15.07 3.81 29.23
C LEU A 448 -16.11 4.10 30.31
N ASN A 449 -15.93 3.46 31.47
CA ASN A 449 -16.48 3.90 32.74
C ASN A 449 -15.41 4.68 33.51
N GLN A 450 -15.49 6.01 33.46
CA GLN A 450 -14.52 6.90 34.10
C GLN A 450 -14.39 6.65 35.62
N ASN A 451 -15.45 6.23 36.31
CA ASN A 451 -15.40 5.96 37.76
C ASN A 451 -14.52 4.75 38.10
N ASN A 452 -14.30 3.86 37.13
CA ASN A 452 -13.45 2.68 37.24
C ASN A 452 -12.07 2.88 36.58
N HIS A 453 -11.75 4.08 36.10
CA HIS A 453 -10.47 4.42 35.50
C HIS A 453 -9.50 5.00 36.55
N ASP A 454 -8.24 4.59 36.49
CA ASP A 454 -7.17 5.13 37.34
C ASP A 454 -6.79 6.52 36.82
N VAL A 455 -7.03 7.54 37.64
CA VAL A 455 -6.75 8.95 37.30
C VAL A 455 -5.43 9.45 37.91
N THR A 456 -4.57 8.56 38.40
CA THR A 456 -3.25 8.97 38.92
C THR A 456 -2.33 9.37 37.78
N ALA A 457 -1.28 10.15 38.08
CA ALA A 457 -0.26 10.49 37.09
C ALA A 457 0.48 9.22 36.64
N LYS A 458 0.91 9.18 35.37
CA LYS A 458 1.52 8.00 34.74
C LYS A 458 2.76 8.41 33.95
N THR A 459 3.78 7.55 34.00
CA THR A 459 4.99 7.69 33.18
C THR A 459 5.07 6.52 32.21
N LEU A 460 4.97 6.80 30.91
CA LEU A 460 4.94 5.85 29.81
C LEU A 460 6.35 5.63 29.21
N LEU A 461 6.43 5.18 27.95
CA LEU A 461 7.71 4.92 27.28
C LEU A 461 8.52 6.21 27.13
N SER A 462 9.82 6.08 27.35
CA SER A 462 10.81 7.12 27.12
C SER A 462 11.77 6.67 26.02
N TYR A 463 11.87 7.46 24.96
CA TYR A 463 12.74 7.22 23.81
C TYR A 463 13.08 8.57 23.17
N PRO A 464 14.08 8.65 22.26
CA PRO A 464 14.44 9.92 21.63
C PRO A 464 13.24 10.61 20.98
N ASN A 465 13.01 11.87 21.36
CA ASN A 465 11.87 12.69 20.94
C ASN A 465 10.48 12.18 21.37
N ALA A 466 10.42 11.27 22.35
CA ALA A 466 9.17 10.74 22.87
C ALA A 466 8.21 11.85 23.29
N GLN A 467 6.98 11.74 22.80
CA GLN A 467 5.85 12.56 23.21
C GLN A 467 5.01 11.78 24.22
N ASN A 468 4.30 12.50 25.10
CA ASN A 468 3.39 11.92 26.10
C ASN A 468 4.04 10.92 27.07
N THR A 469 5.35 11.04 27.32
CA THR A 469 6.03 10.21 28.33
C THR A 469 5.43 10.43 29.73
N ASN A 470 4.95 11.63 30.05
CA ASN A 470 4.25 11.89 31.30
C ASN A 470 2.81 12.30 31.03
N ILE A 471 1.86 11.58 31.61
CA ILE A 471 0.43 11.89 31.61
C ILE A 471 0.06 12.43 32.98
N ALA A 472 -0.52 13.63 33.01
CA ALA A 472 -0.94 14.29 34.24
C ALA A 472 -2.14 13.58 34.89
N ALA A 473 -2.24 13.66 36.22
CA ALA A 473 -3.37 13.14 36.96
C ALA A 473 -4.69 13.87 36.60
N GLY A 474 -5.81 13.17 36.77
CA GLY A 474 -7.16 13.74 36.62
C GLY A 474 -7.69 13.83 35.19
N LEU A 475 -6.96 13.31 34.19
CA LEU A 475 -7.42 13.29 32.81
C LEU A 475 -8.54 12.26 32.57
N ASN A 476 -9.32 12.52 31.52
CA ASN A 476 -10.31 11.57 31.04
C ASN A 476 -9.62 10.36 30.40
N GLY A 477 -10.09 9.14 30.69
CA GLY A 477 -9.45 7.91 30.23
C GLY A 477 -9.41 7.75 28.72
N SER A 478 -10.36 8.32 27.98
CA SER A 478 -10.35 8.31 26.51
C SER A 478 -9.19 9.16 25.96
N THR A 479 -8.94 10.30 26.61
CA THR A 479 -7.79 11.15 26.28
C THR A 479 -6.49 10.44 26.62
N GLU A 480 -6.40 9.81 27.80
CA GLU A 480 -5.21 9.05 28.19
C GLU A 480 -4.91 7.89 27.24
N LEU A 481 -5.94 7.14 26.83
CA LEU A 481 -5.80 6.07 25.85
C LEU A 481 -5.20 6.59 24.55
N ASP A 482 -5.69 7.71 24.02
CA ASP A 482 -5.15 8.28 22.79
C ASP A 482 -3.69 8.75 22.95
N LEU A 483 -3.35 9.39 24.07
CA LEU A 483 -1.98 9.81 24.39
C LEU A 483 -1.04 8.60 24.48
N ALA A 484 -1.47 7.52 25.13
CA ALA A 484 -0.70 6.30 25.31
C ALA A 484 -0.50 5.55 24.00
N LEU A 485 -1.55 5.38 23.19
CA LEU A 485 -1.42 4.77 21.87
C LEU A 485 -0.55 5.61 20.93
N ASN A 486 -0.57 6.94 21.05
CA ASN A 486 0.35 7.83 20.32
C ASN A 486 1.80 7.67 20.80
N ASN A 487 2.02 7.49 22.11
CA ASN A 487 3.34 7.22 22.67
C ASN A 487 3.88 5.87 22.16
N ILE A 488 3.05 4.82 22.10
CA ILE A 488 3.45 3.53 21.51
C ILE A 488 3.74 3.67 20.01
N PHE A 489 2.81 4.23 19.23
CA PHE A 489 2.90 4.28 17.76
C PHE A 489 4.13 5.04 17.24
N ASN A 490 4.57 6.05 17.97
CA ASN A 490 5.77 6.84 17.63
C ASN A 490 7.07 6.24 18.17
N HIS A 491 7.01 5.12 18.91
CA HIS A 491 8.21 4.42 19.36
C HIS A 491 9.02 3.90 18.16
N PRO A 492 10.36 4.04 18.16
CA PRO A 492 11.21 3.67 17.02
C PRO A 492 11.09 2.20 16.62
N ASN A 493 10.84 1.29 17.58
CA ASN A 493 10.64 -0.13 17.27
C ASN A 493 9.40 -0.44 16.42
N VAL A 494 8.34 0.38 16.42
CA VAL A 494 7.07 -0.02 15.78
C VAL A 494 7.26 -0.33 14.31
N ALA A 495 8.01 0.51 13.58
CA ALA A 495 8.23 0.32 12.16
C ALA A 495 8.98 -0.98 11.83
N PRO A 496 10.19 -1.26 12.35
CA PRO A 496 10.89 -2.52 12.09
C PRO A 496 10.15 -3.74 12.65
N PHE A 497 9.55 -3.64 13.83
CA PHE A 497 8.82 -4.75 14.46
C PHE A 497 7.62 -5.21 13.65
N VAL A 498 6.79 -4.25 13.20
CA VAL A 498 5.59 -4.53 12.42
C VAL A 498 5.98 -4.95 11.01
N SER A 499 6.93 -4.26 10.37
CA SER A 499 7.38 -4.59 9.01
C SER A 499 7.91 -6.00 8.92
N LYS A 500 8.76 -6.43 9.88
CA LYS A 500 9.31 -7.79 9.91
C LYS A 500 8.19 -8.84 9.97
N ARG A 501 7.21 -8.69 10.87
CA ARG A 501 6.09 -9.65 10.99
C ARG A 501 5.20 -9.67 9.75
N LEU A 502 4.90 -8.51 9.17
CA LEU A 502 4.12 -8.45 7.94
C LEU A 502 4.83 -9.19 6.81
N ILE A 503 6.14 -9.00 6.65
CA ILE A 503 6.94 -9.75 5.68
C ILE A 503 6.91 -11.26 5.99
N GLN A 504 7.06 -11.65 7.25
CA GLN A 504 7.02 -13.05 7.70
C GLN A 504 5.74 -13.79 7.34
N HIS A 505 4.61 -13.11 7.44
CA HIS A 505 3.31 -13.72 7.17
C HIS A 505 2.84 -13.57 5.72
N LEU A 506 3.37 -12.59 4.96
CA LEU A 506 3.02 -12.38 3.55
C LEU A 506 3.98 -13.05 2.58
N VAL A 507 5.30 -13.01 2.84
CA VAL A 507 6.33 -13.25 1.84
C VAL A 507 7.30 -14.36 2.23
N THR A 508 8.02 -14.24 3.35
CA THR A 508 9.11 -15.17 3.71
C THR A 508 9.43 -15.17 5.21
N SER A 509 9.77 -16.33 5.78
CA SER A 509 9.96 -16.55 7.23
C SER A 509 11.15 -15.80 7.85
N ASP A 510 12.22 -15.61 7.09
CA ASP A 510 13.49 -15.00 7.51
C ASP A 510 13.90 -13.90 6.52
N PRO A 511 13.23 -12.73 6.56
CA PRO A 511 13.59 -11.62 5.69
C PRO A 511 14.93 -11.01 6.10
N THR A 512 15.73 -10.60 5.11
CA THR A 512 17.00 -9.94 5.42
C THR A 512 16.77 -8.61 6.17
N PRO A 513 17.74 -8.16 6.98
CA PRO A 513 17.67 -6.85 7.61
C PRO A 513 17.47 -5.72 6.61
N ALA A 514 18.07 -5.81 5.42
CA ALA A 514 17.93 -4.80 4.38
C ALA A 514 16.48 -4.68 3.88
N TYR A 515 15.76 -5.79 3.73
CA TYR A 515 14.35 -5.79 3.35
C TYR A 515 13.48 -5.19 4.45
N VAL A 516 13.68 -5.61 5.71
CA VAL A 516 12.97 -5.02 6.85
C VAL A 516 13.22 -3.51 6.93
N GLY A 517 14.47 -3.06 6.74
CA GLY A 517 14.85 -1.65 6.77
C GLY A 517 14.14 -0.79 5.72
N ARG A 518 14.04 -1.28 4.48
CA ARG A 518 13.31 -0.58 3.39
C ARG A 518 11.82 -0.46 3.70
N VAL A 519 11.18 -1.54 4.15
CA VAL A 519 9.75 -1.52 4.48
C VAL A 519 9.48 -0.67 5.72
N ALA A 520 10.34 -0.74 6.74
CA ALA A 520 10.24 0.08 7.93
C ALA A 520 10.42 1.58 7.60
N ALA A 521 11.22 1.93 6.60
CA ALA A 521 11.32 3.32 6.13
C ALA A 521 9.99 3.80 5.52
N VAL A 522 9.33 2.95 4.72
CA VAL A 522 7.99 3.23 4.17
C VAL A 522 6.93 3.30 5.28
N PHE A 523 7.04 2.48 6.32
CA PHE A 523 6.17 2.58 7.49
C PHE A 523 6.37 3.91 8.22
N ASN A 524 7.62 4.36 8.36
CA ASN A 524 7.93 5.64 9.00
C ASN A 524 7.39 6.84 8.20
N ASP A 525 7.48 6.77 6.87
CA ASP A 525 6.99 7.78 5.94
C ASP A 525 6.68 7.14 4.57
N ASN A 526 5.42 7.23 4.14
CA ASN A 526 4.99 6.72 2.83
C ASN A 526 5.46 7.55 1.61
N GLY A 527 6.30 8.56 1.81
CA GLY A 527 6.73 9.53 0.80
C GLY A 527 5.92 10.83 0.80
N SER A 528 4.89 10.92 1.65
CA SER A 528 4.03 12.10 1.83
C SER A 528 3.95 12.54 3.31
N GLY A 529 4.87 12.08 4.16
CA GLY A 529 4.90 12.37 5.59
C GLY A 529 3.91 11.57 6.44
N ILE A 530 3.27 10.52 5.89
CA ILE A 530 2.28 9.73 6.62
C ILE A 530 2.92 8.45 7.16
N ARG A 531 3.06 8.39 8.49
CA ARG A 531 3.49 7.20 9.22
C ARG A 531 2.38 6.16 9.29
N GLY A 532 2.71 4.88 9.12
CA GLY A 532 1.82 3.74 9.33
C GLY A 532 0.78 3.53 8.22
N ASP A 533 0.98 4.07 7.02
CA ASP A 533 0.14 3.81 5.86
C ASP A 533 0.29 2.36 5.38
N MET A 534 -0.70 1.53 5.68
CA MET A 534 -0.67 0.11 5.38
C MET A 534 -0.76 -0.18 3.88
N LYS A 535 -1.37 0.70 3.08
CA LYS A 535 -1.40 0.52 1.60
C LYS A 535 0.02 0.66 1.04
N ALA A 536 0.75 1.68 1.49
CA ALA A 536 2.14 1.89 1.09
C ALA A 536 3.06 0.76 1.58
N VAL A 537 2.92 0.34 2.84
CA VAL A 537 3.70 -0.76 3.45
C VAL A 537 3.47 -2.07 2.72
N VAL A 538 2.22 -2.48 2.48
CA VAL A 538 1.89 -3.72 1.75
C VAL A 538 2.45 -3.70 0.32
N LYS A 539 2.36 -2.54 -0.36
CA LYS A 539 2.95 -2.36 -1.69
C LYS A 539 4.48 -2.50 -1.65
N ALA A 540 5.13 -1.91 -0.66
CA ALA A 540 6.59 -2.01 -0.48
C ALA A 540 7.01 -3.46 -0.22
N ILE A 541 6.30 -4.18 0.64
CA ILE A 541 6.53 -5.61 0.91
C ILE A 541 6.45 -6.41 -0.38
N LEU A 542 5.30 -6.39 -1.07
CA LEU A 542 5.05 -7.31 -2.18
C LEU A 542 5.89 -7.02 -3.43
N LEU A 543 6.37 -5.78 -3.60
CA LEU A 543 7.16 -5.35 -4.76
C LEU A 543 8.66 -5.19 -4.47
N ASP A 544 9.11 -5.51 -3.26
CA ASP A 544 10.52 -5.43 -2.90
C ASP A 544 11.37 -6.36 -3.78
N ALA A 545 12.61 -5.96 -4.06
CA ALA A 545 13.56 -6.75 -4.84
C ALA A 545 13.87 -8.11 -4.21
N GLU A 546 13.77 -8.24 -2.87
CA GLU A 546 13.89 -9.51 -2.17
C GLU A 546 12.64 -10.38 -2.28
N ALA A 547 11.46 -9.80 -2.50
CA ALA A 547 10.27 -10.59 -2.79
C ALA A 547 10.23 -11.02 -4.28
N ARG A 548 10.72 -10.15 -5.18
CA ARG A 548 10.71 -10.32 -6.64
C ARG A 548 12.01 -10.91 -7.21
N GLY A 549 12.03 -11.17 -8.51
CA GLY A 549 13.23 -11.60 -9.25
C GLY A 549 13.50 -13.11 -9.28
N ASP A 550 14.55 -13.50 -10.00
CA ASP A 550 14.76 -14.89 -10.47
C ASP A 550 15.53 -15.77 -9.48
N ALA A 551 16.34 -15.17 -8.61
CA ALA A 551 17.18 -15.89 -7.66
C ALA A 551 16.47 -16.07 -6.31
N LYS A 552 15.55 -17.04 -6.24
CA LYS A 552 15.05 -17.61 -4.97
C LYS A 552 15.55 -19.04 -4.73
N THR A 553 16.59 -19.43 -5.47
CA THR A 553 17.34 -20.67 -5.30
C THR A 553 18.60 -20.47 -4.46
N ASP A 554 18.85 -19.25 -3.95
CA ASP A 554 19.89 -19.02 -2.95
C ASP A 554 19.53 -19.82 -1.69
N PRO A 555 20.39 -20.73 -1.21
CA PRO A 555 20.14 -21.49 0.01
C PRO A 555 19.91 -20.62 1.26
N ASN A 556 20.32 -19.34 1.21
CA ASN A 556 20.13 -18.37 2.29
C ASN A 556 18.92 -17.46 2.05
N TYR A 557 18.12 -17.70 1.01
CA TYR A 557 16.85 -17.01 0.84
C TYR A 557 15.79 -17.61 1.76
N GLY A 558 15.39 -16.81 2.74
CA GLY A 558 14.05 -16.82 3.31
C GLY A 558 13.78 -17.74 4.48
#